data_AF-A0A653LGD8-F1
#
_entry.id   AF-A0A653LGD8-F1
#
_cell.length_a   1.000
_cell.length_b   1.000
_cell.length_c   1.000
_cell.angle_alpha   90.00
_cell.angle_beta   90.00
_cell.angle_gamma   90.00
#
_symmetry.space_group_name_H-M   'P 1'
#
loop_
_entity.id
_entity.type
_entity.pdbx_description
1 polymer ?
#
loop_
_entity_poly.entity_id
_entity_poly.type
_entity_poly.pdbx_seq_one_letter_code
_entity_poly.pdbx_strand_id
1 'polypeptide(L)'
;MGRGGTDLLINREWGLAKNENPNQGAYIIDELTDLVEEQVMQEFERIAERGGVLGAMETGYQRGKIQEESMLYEHQKHDGTLPIIGVNTFRNPNGAGAPATIELARSTDDEKQSQLTRLNAFHARNADGAPAALAALQQAAIDNENVFAKLMDAVRVCSLGQITTALFEVGGQYRRNM
;
A
#
# COMPACT_ATOMS: atom_id res chain seq x y z
N MET A 1 19.50 17.15 -0.91
CA MET A 1 18.23 17.65 -1.46
C MET A 1 17.19 16.59 -1.22
N GLY A 2 16.21 16.83 -0.35
CA GLY A 2 15.12 15.86 -0.12
C GLY A 2 14.28 15.66 -1.38
N ARG A 3 13.56 14.54 -1.47
CA ARG A 3 12.70 14.18 -2.63
C ARG A 3 11.76 15.31 -3.08
N GLY A 4 11.36 16.23 -2.19
CA GLY A 4 10.51 17.38 -2.54
C GLY A 4 11.17 18.47 -3.41
N GLY A 5 12.50 18.47 -3.58
CA GLY A 5 13.18 19.44 -4.45
C GLY A 5 12.89 19.23 -5.94
N THR A 6 12.69 17.98 -6.36
CA THR A 6 12.40 17.63 -7.76
C THR A 6 11.03 18.14 -8.19
N ASP A 7 10.00 17.95 -7.36
CA ASP A 7 8.65 18.45 -7.66
C ASP A 7 8.61 19.98 -7.70
N LEU A 8 9.36 20.65 -6.83
CA LEU A 8 9.47 22.11 -6.85
C LEU A 8 10.10 22.61 -8.15
N LEU A 9 11.16 21.96 -8.63
CA LEU A 9 11.82 22.33 -9.88
C LEU A 9 10.90 22.12 -11.08
N ILE A 10 10.21 20.98 -11.15
CA ILE A 10 9.23 20.70 -12.21
C ILE A 10 8.11 21.74 -12.18
N ASN A 11 7.51 22.01 -11.03
CA ASN A 11 6.33 22.88 -10.97
C ASN A 11 6.66 24.39 -11.09
N ARG A 12 7.84 24.83 -10.64
CA ARG A 12 8.18 26.27 -10.57
C ARG A 12 9.07 26.73 -11.71
N GLU A 13 9.96 25.87 -12.21
CA GLU A 13 11.01 26.28 -13.14
C GLU A 13 10.82 25.66 -14.53
N TRP A 14 10.24 24.46 -14.63
CA TRP A 14 10.05 23.78 -15.91
C TRP A 14 8.95 24.43 -16.76
N GLY A 15 9.36 25.03 -17.89
CA GLY A 15 8.46 25.81 -18.74
C GLY A 15 7.29 25.02 -19.34
N LEU A 16 7.48 23.74 -19.70
CA LEU A 16 6.40 22.92 -20.26
C LEU A 16 5.30 22.62 -19.24
N ALA A 17 5.63 22.60 -17.93
CA ALA A 17 4.67 22.40 -16.86
C ALA A 17 3.78 23.63 -16.61
N LYS A 18 4.03 24.76 -17.31
CA LYS A 18 3.11 25.92 -17.31
C LYS A 18 1.87 25.69 -18.15
N ASN A 19 1.91 24.75 -19.10
CA ASN A 19 0.74 24.26 -19.78
C ASN A 19 0.17 23.06 -18.99
N GLU A 20 -1.14 23.02 -18.77
CA GLU A 20 -1.81 21.97 -18.00
C GLU A 20 -2.13 20.72 -18.83
N ASN A 21 -2.15 20.82 -20.16
CA ASN A 21 -2.44 19.71 -21.07
C ASN A 21 -1.37 19.49 -22.16
N PRO A 22 -0.05 19.48 -21.82
CA PRO A 22 1.02 19.47 -22.82
C PRO A 22 1.08 18.18 -23.66
N ASN A 23 0.41 17.12 -23.23
CA ASN A 23 0.39 15.83 -23.92
C ASN A 23 -0.74 15.72 -24.96
N GLN A 24 -1.74 16.61 -24.94
CA GLN A 24 -2.90 16.50 -25.84
C GLN A 24 -2.49 16.78 -27.30
N GLY A 25 -2.96 15.94 -28.21
CA GLY A 25 -2.69 16.05 -29.66
C GLY A 25 -1.34 15.48 -30.09
N ALA A 26 -0.59 14.86 -29.18
CA ALA A 26 0.60 14.11 -29.55
C ALA A 26 0.17 12.72 -30.06
N TYR A 27 0.42 12.43 -31.35
CA TYR A 27 0.03 11.16 -31.97
C TYR A 27 0.45 9.92 -31.18
N ILE A 28 1.66 9.91 -30.62
CA ILE A 28 2.16 8.80 -29.78
C ILE A 28 1.36 8.65 -28.48
N ILE A 29 0.93 9.75 -27.86
CA ILE A 29 0.14 9.70 -26.63
C ILE A 29 -1.26 9.20 -26.94
N ASP A 30 -1.88 9.71 -28.01
CA ASP A 30 -3.23 9.29 -28.40
C ASP A 30 -3.25 7.78 -28.75
N GLU A 31 -2.29 7.30 -29.55
CA GLU A 31 -2.19 5.88 -29.90
C GLU A 31 -1.92 4.99 -28.68
N LEU A 32 -0.99 5.39 -27.80
CA LEU A 32 -0.73 4.65 -26.56
C LEU A 32 -1.93 4.67 -25.61
N THR A 33 -2.73 5.74 -25.63
CA THR A 33 -3.96 5.83 -24.82
C THR A 33 -4.97 4.79 -25.29
N ASP A 34 -5.25 4.73 -26.59
CA ASP A 34 -6.18 3.76 -27.17
C ASP A 34 -5.71 2.31 -26.92
N LEU A 35 -4.41 2.04 -27.12
CA LEU A 35 -3.85 0.71 -26.89
C LEU A 35 -3.95 0.26 -25.44
N VAL A 36 -3.63 1.15 -24.48
CA VAL A 36 -3.71 0.82 -23.05
C VAL A 36 -5.16 0.69 -22.60
N GLU A 37 -6.07 1.54 -23.08
CA GLU A 37 -7.50 1.44 -22.79
C GLU A 37 -8.05 0.07 -23.20
N GLU A 38 -7.81 -0.34 -24.45
CA GLU A 38 -8.26 -1.63 -24.97
C GLU A 38 -7.69 -2.81 -24.16
N GLN A 39 -6.40 -2.77 -23.82
CA GLN A 39 -5.78 -3.83 -22.99
C GLN A 39 -6.37 -3.91 -21.58
N VAL A 40 -6.73 -2.77 -20.98
CA VAL A 40 -7.41 -2.72 -19.68
C VAL A 40 -8.83 -3.26 -19.78
N MET A 41 -9.57 -2.91 -20.84
CA MET A 41 -10.91 -3.43 -21.08
C MET A 41 -10.92 -4.95 -21.23
N GLN A 42 -9.97 -5.51 -21.98
CA GLN A 42 -9.80 -6.96 -22.08
C GLN A 42 -9.45 -7.61 -20.73
N GLU A 43 -8.71 -6.92 -19.85
CA GLU A 43 -8.44 -7.42 -18.50
C GLU A 43 -9.71 -7.46 -17.64
N PHE A 44 -10.60 -6.46 -17.80
CA PHE A 44 -11.90 -6.46 -17.13
C PHE A 44 -12.76 -7.64 -17.58
N GLU A 45 -12.80 -7.96 -18.87
CA GLU A 45 -13.51 -9.14 -19.39
C GLU A 45 -12.96 -10.43 -18.77
N ARG A 46 -11.62 -10.59 -18.75
CA ARG A 46 -10.97 -11.75 -18.10
C ARG A 46 -11.34 -11.89 -16.63
N ILE A 47 -11.43 -10.79 -15.89
CA ILE A 47 -11.86 -10.80 -14.48
C ILE A 47 -13.36 -11.10 -14.37
N ALA A 48 -14.20 -10.54 -15.24
CA ALA A 48 -15.64 -10.76 -15.24
C ALA A 48 -16.00 -12.23 -15.48
N GLU A 49 -15.35 -12.89 -16.44
CA GLU A 49 -15.50 -14.33 -16.73
C GLU A 49 -15.17 -15.23 -15.52
N ARG A 50 -14.38 -14.73 -14.56
CA ARG A 50 -13.97 -15.44 -13.34
C ARG A 50 -14.88 -15.15 -12.14
N GLY A 51 -16.07 -14.61 -12.39
CA GLY A 51 -17.00 -14.22 -11.31
C GLY A 51 -16.68 -12.85 -10.71
N GLY A 52 -16.09 -11.96 -11.50
CA GLY A 52 -15.66 -10.64 -11.07
C GLY A 52 -14.45 -10.69 -10.14
N VAL A 53 -14.15 -9.56 -9.48
CA VAL A 53 -12.93 -9.41 -8.66
C VAL A 53 -12.86 -10.44 -7.54
N LEU A 54 -13.97 -10.69 -6.84
CA LEU A 54 -14.01 -11.63 -5.72
C LEU A 54 -13.77 -13.08 -6.19
N GLY A 55 -14.42 -13.52 -7.28
CA GLY A 55 -14.18 -14.86 -7.83
C GLY A 55 -12.76 -15.03 -8.39
N ALA A 56 -12.20 -13.99 -9.01
CA ALA A 56 -10.80 -13.98 -9.43
C ALA A 56 -9.83 -14.07 -8.23
N MET A 57 -10.17 -13.44 -7.10
CA MET A 57 -9.37 -13.54 -5.86
C MET A 57 -9.44 -14.94 -5.24
N GLU A 58 -10.59 -15.62 -5.30
CA GLU A 58 -10.73 -17.00 -4.82
C GLU A 58 -9.84 -17.98 -5.59
N THR A 59 -9.71 -17.79 -6.91
CA THR A 59 -8.82 -18.58 -7.77
C THR A 59 -7.36 -18.09 -7.76
N GLY A 60 -7.08 -16.99 -7.06
CA GLY A 60 -5.74 -16.40 -6.96
C GLY A 60 -5.24 -15.76 -8.25
N TYR A 61 -6.12 -15.43 -9.21
CA TYR A 61 -5.76 -14.93 -10.54
C TYR A 61 -4.83 -13.72 -10.50
N GLN A 62 -5.23 -12.65 -9.80
CA GLN A 62 -4.44 -11.41 -9.75
C GLN A 62 -3.07 -11.65 -9.11
N ARG A 63 -3.01 -12.44 -8.03
CA ARG A 63 -1.77 -12.76 -7.35
C ARG A 63 -0.84 -13.60 -8.25
N GLY A 64 -1.38 -14.61 -8.93
CA GLY A 64 -0.63 -15.44 -9.86
C GLY A 64 -0.04 -14.59 -10.98
N LYS A 65 -0.85 -13.73 -11.60
CA LYS A 65 -0.41 -12.85 -12.68
C LYS A 65 0.67 -11.85 -12.23
N ILE A 66 0.52 -11.23 -11.06
CA ILE A 66 1.56 -10.36 -10.48
C ILE A 66 2.87 -11.13 -10.25
N GLN A 67 2.78 -12.37 -9.77
CA GLN A 67 3.96 -13.20 -9.55
C GLN A 67 4.64 -13.60 -10.86
N GLU A 68 3.87 -13.98 -11.87
CA GLU A 68 4.36 -14.30 -13.22
C GLU A 68 5.11 -13.11 -13.84
N GLU A 69 4.50 -11.93 -13.84
CA GLU A 69 5.13 -10.70 -14.36
C GLU A 69 6.37 -10.29 -13.55
N SER A 70 6.33 -10.47 -12.22
CA SER A 70 7.49 -10.22 -11.37
C SER A 70 8.65 -11.18 -11.69
N MET A 71 8.37 -12.46 -11.96
CA MET A 71 9.39 -13.43 -12.34
C MET A 71 9.97 -13.10 -13.72
N LEU A 72 9.13 -12.68 -14.67
CA LEU A 72 9.57 -12.24 -15.99
C LEU A 72 10.51 -11.03 -15.88
N TYR A 73 10.12 -10.00 -15.13
CA TYR A 73 10.94 -8.81 -14.89
C TYR A 73 12.29 -9.17 -14.25
N GLU A 74 12.29 -10.01 -13.20
CA GLU A 74 13.53 -10.42 -12.55
C GLU A 74 14.42 -11.26 -13.48
N HIS A 75 13.84 -12.12 -14.32
CA HIS A 75 14.57 -12.84 -15.35
C HIS A 75 15.26 -11.88 -16.32
N GLN A 76 14.51 -10.92 -16.87
CA GLN A 76 15.03 -9.93 -17.82
C GLN A 76 16.10 -9.01 -17.20
N LYS A 77 15.96 -8.70 -15.92
CA LYS A 77 16.96 -7.95 -15.15
C LYS A 77 18.24 -8.76 -14.95
N HIS A 78 18.13 -10.06 -14.68
CA HIS A 78 19.27 -10.93 -14.44
C HIS A 78 20.02 -11.32 -15.72
N ASP A 79 19.30 -11.60 -16.80
CA ASP A 79 19.88 -11.95 -18.10
C ASP A 79 20.41 -10.73 -18.87
N GLY A 80 19.98 -9.52 -18.51
CA GLY A 80 20.42 -8.26 -19.09
C GLY A 80 19.61 -7.79 -20.31
N THR A 81 18.54 -8.50 -20.69
CA THR A 81 17.61 -8.08 -21.74
C THR A 81 16.90 -6.77 -21.38
N LEU A 82 16.63 -6.56 -20.09
CA LEU A 82 16.20 -5.27 -19.54
C LEU A 82 17.41 -4.52 -18.98
N PRO A 83 17.92 -3.46 -19.68
CA PRO A 83 19.11 -2.74 -19.23
C PRO A 83 18.82 -1.88 -18.00
N ILE A 84 19.51 -2.15 -16.90
CA ILE A 84 19.47 -1.38 -15.64
C ILE A 84 20.87 -0.79 -15.35
N ILE A 85 20.98 0.53 -15.55
CA ILE A 85 22.21 1.29 -15.38
C ILE A 85 22.74 1.17 -13.94
N GLY A 86 24.00 0.78 -13.79
CA GLY A 86 24.66 0.59 -12.50
C GLY A 86 24.38 -0.76 -11.83
N VAL A 87 23.53 -1.60 -12.41
CA VAL A 87 23.19 -2.94 -11.89
C VAL A 87 23.73 -4.03 -12.83
N ASN A 88 23.12 -4.21 -14.00
CA ASN A 88 23.50 -5.24 -14.97
C ASN A 88 24.31 -4.69 -16.16
N THR A 89 24.21 -3.38 -16.43
CA THR A 89 24.99 -2.67 -17.45
C THR A 89 25.59 -1.38 -16.88
N PHE A 90 26.66 -0.87 -17.51
CA PHE A 90 27.40 0.34 -17.05
C PHE A 90 27.81 0.28 -15.57
N ARG A 91 28.36 -0.86 -15.14
CA ARG A 91 28.81 -1.06 -13.76
C ARG A 91 30.09 -0.28 -13.47
N ASN A 92 30.22 0.22 -12.24
CA ASN A 92 31.42 0.93 -11.80
C ASN A 92 32.65 -0.02 -11.81
N PRO A 93 33.72 0.27 -12.58
CA PRO A 93 34.93 -0.54 -12.61
C PRO A 93 35.65 -0.64 -11.26
N ASN A 94 35.47 0.35 -10.38
CA ASN A 94 36.07 0.37 -9.04
C ASN A 94 35.26 -0.45 -8.01
N GLY A 95 34.27 -1.23 -8.47
CA GLY A 95 33.36 -2.00 -7.64
C GLY A 95 32.16 -1.19 -7.13
N ALA A 96 31.17 -1.90 -6.57
CA ALA A 96 30.11 -1.29 -5.78
C ALA A 96 30.73 -0.86 -4.44
N GLY A 97 31.47 0.25 -4.44
CA GLY A 97 31.98 0.83 -3.21
C GLY A 97 30.84 0.94 -2.21
N ALA A 98 31.05 0.42 -0.99
CA ALA A 98 30.06 0.53 0.08
C ALA A 98 29.59 1.99 0.12
N PRO A 99 28.28 2.26 0.03
CA PRO A 99 27.81 3.64 0.01
C PRO A 99 28.38 4.36 1.23
N ALA A 100 28.75 5.63 1.05
CA ALA A 100 29.04 6.54 2.15
C ALA A 100 27.98 6.31 3.24
N THR A 101 28.40 6.15 4.50
CA THR A 101 27.53 5.73 5.61
C THR A 101 26.19 6.45 5.54
N ILE A 102 25.16 5.76 5.04
CA ILE A 102 23.85 6.38 4.83
C ILE A 102 23.21 6.42 6.21
N GLU A 103 22.83 7.62 6.64
CA GLU A 103 22.04 7.77 7.85
C GLU A 103 20.71 7.04 7.67
N LEU A 104 20.49 6.01 8.48
CA LEU A 104 19.26 5.23 8.46
C LEU A 104 18.29 5.81 9.47
N ALA A 105 17.12 6.24 9.00
CA ALA A 105 16.02 6.58 9.90
C ALA A 105 15.51 5.30 10.58
N ARG A 106 15.77 5.17 11.89
CA ARG A 106 15.27 4.08 12.74
C ARG A 106 14.66 4.67 13.99
N SER A 107 13.62 4.02 14.51
CA SER A 107 13.04 4.38 15.81
C SER A 107 14.05 4.18 16.93
N THR A 108 14.12 5.12 17.87
CA THR A 108 14.94 4.98 19.09
C THR A 108 14.25 4.08 20.11
N ASP A 109 14.99 3.58 21.09
CA ASP A 109 14.38 2.80 22.18
C ASP A 109 13.51 3.67 23.09
N ASP A 110 13.86 4.94 23.28
CA ASP A 110 13.06 5.91 24.04
C ASP A 110 11.69 6.15 23.41
N GLU A 111 11.62 6.23 22.07
CA GLU A 111 10.35 6.32 21.34
C GLU A 111 9.47 5.09 21.58
N LYS A 112 10.06 3.88 21.59
CA LYS A 112 9.31 2.65 21.89
C LYS A 112 8.79 2.66 23.32
N GLN A 113 9.64 3.01 24.30
CA GLN A 113 9.24 3.08 25.70
C GLN A 113 8.17 4.15 25.94
N SER A 114 8.26 5.29 25.25
CA SER A 114 7.24 6.34 25.26
C SER A 114 5.88 5.81 24.76
N GLN A 115 5.86 5.06 23.66
CA GLN A 115 4.63 4.45 23.13
C GLN A 115 4.01 3.45 24.10
N LEU A 116 4.81 2.58 24.74
CA LEU A 116 4.34 1.62 25.74
C LEU A 116 3.76 2.34 26.97
N THR A 117 4.44 3.38 27.46
CA THR A 117 3.99 4.16 28.61
C THR A 117 2.65 4.86 28.31
N ARG A 118 2.54 5.49 27.13
CA ARG A 118 1.30 6.15 26.68
C ARG A 118 0.15 5.15 26.53
N LEU A 119 0.44 3.96 26.00
CA LEU A 119 -0.57 2.89 25.85
C LEU A 119 -1.08 2.42 27.22
N ASN A 120 -0.19 2.11 28.16
CA ASN A 120 -0.57 1.68 29.50
C ASN A 120 -1.37 2.75 30.24
N ALA A 121 -0.95 4.01 30.14
CA ALA A 121 -1.68 5.14 30.73
C ALA A 121 -3.08 5.33 30.10
N PHE A 122 -3.20 5.14 28.78
CA PHE A 122 -4.47 5.20 28.08
C PHE A 122 -5.41 4.06 28.51
N HIS A 123 -4.89 2.84 28.68
CA HIS A 123 -5.66 1.70 29.18
C HIS A 123 -6.13 1.92 30.62
N ALA A 124 -5.23 2.37 31.51
CA ALA A 124 -5.57 2.62 32.91
C ALA A 124 -6.66 3.72 33.04
N ARG A 125 -6.55 4.81 32.26
CA ARG A 125 -7.53 5.90 32.28
C ARG A 125 -8.92 5.47 31.83
N ASN A 126 -9.01 4.50 30.93
CA ASN A 126 -10.26 4.09 30.28
C ASN A 126 -10.72 2.69 30.70
N ALA A 127 -10.17 2.14 31.79
CA ALA A 127 -10.43 0.77 32.22
C ALA A 127 -11.92 0.47 32.44
N ASP A 128 -12.68 1.45 32.94
CA ASP A 128 -14.11 1.28 33.23
C ASP A 128 -14.98 1.37 31.97
N GLY A 129 -14.59 2.22 31.01
CA GLY A 129 -15.37 2.49 29.80
C GLY A 129 -15.07 1.55 28.63
N ALA A 130 -13.87 0.98 28.57
CA ALA A 130 -13.43 0.15 27.46
C ALA A 130 -14.27 -1.14 27.28
N PRO A 131 -14.60 -1.92 28.34
CA PRO A 131 -15.37 -3.17 28.16
C PRO A 131 -16.74 -2.95 27.51
N ALA A 132 -17.47 -1.90 27.94
CA ALA A 132 -18.78 -1.59 27.40
C ALA A 132 -18.72 -1.15 25.92
N ALA A 133 -17.71 -0.34 25.56
CA ALA A 133 -17.53 0.11 24.19
C ALA A 133 -17.13 -1.04 23.24
N LEU A 134 -16.28 -1.97 23.70
CA LEU A 134 -15.92 -3.17 22.93
C LEU A 134 -17.12 -4.10 22.73
N ALA A 135 -17.92 -4.34 23.78
CA ALA A 135 -19.12 -5.16 23.68
C ALA A 135 -20.15 -4.55 22.71
N ALA A 136 -20.36 -3.22 22.76
CA ALA A 136 -21.24 -2.54 21.82
C ALA A 136 -20.75 -2.63 20.36
N LEU A 137 -19.44 -2.60 20.15
CA LEU A 137 -18.82 -2.77 18.83
C LEU A 137 -19.02 -4.20 18.31
N GLN A 138 -18.81 -5.21 19.16
CA GLN A 138 -19.03 -6.61 18.83
C GLN A 138 -20.51 -6.88 18.51
N GLN A 139 -21.42 -6.35 19.33
CA GLN A 139 -22.86 -6.51 19.13
C GLN A 139 -23.30 -5.88 17.81
N ALA A 140 -22.82 -4.69 17.47
CA ALA A 140 -23.10 -4.06 16.18
C ALA A 140 -22.61 -4.89 14.99
N ALA A 141 -21.49 -5.59 15.11
CA ALA A 141 -21.02 -6.50 14.07
C ALA A 141 -21.90 -7.76 13.95
N ILE A 142 -22.38 -8.31 15.07
CA ILE A 142 -23.30 -9.46 15.11
C ILE A 142 -24.67 -9.10 14.52
N ASP A 143 -25.19 -7.94 14.89
CA ASP A 143 -26.52 -7.45 14.47
C ASP A 143 -26.50 -6.85 13.06
N ASN A 144 -25.33 -6.87 12.38
CA ASN A 144 -25.12 -6.30 11.06
C ASN A 144 -25.49 -4.80 10.98
N GLU A 145 -25.21 -4.06 12.06
CA GLU A 145 -25.34 -2.61 12.14
C GLU A 145 -24.10 -1.89 11.59
N ASN A 146 -24.16 -0.56 11.55
CA ASN A 146 -23.01 0.26 11.16
C ASN A 146 -21.89 0.23 12.23
N VAL A 147 -20.94 -0.68 12.04
CA VAL A 147 -19.74 -0.82 12.89
C VAL A 147 -18.93 0.48 12.98
N PHE A 148 -18.83 1.24 11.88
CA PHE A 148 -18.06 2.49 11.87
C PHE A 148 -18.66 3.55 12.79
N ALA A 149 -19.98 3.61 12.91
CA ALA A 149 -20.64 4.52 13.86
C ALA A 149 -20.21 4.22 15.31
N LYS A 150 -20.12 2.93 15.68
CA LYS A 150 -19.65 2.51 17.02
C LYS A 150 -18.14 2.73 17.20
N LEU A 151 -17.35 2.65 16.12
CA LEU A 151 -15.91 2.94 16.19
C LEU A 151 -15.63 4.38 16.63
N MET A 152 -16.46 5.36 16.23
CA MET A 152 -16.29 6.77 16.63
C MET A 152 -16.31 6.98 18.15
N ASP A 153 -17.03 6.13 18.87
CA ASP A 153 -17.08 6.13 20.33
C ASP A 153 -15.98 5.23 20.91
N ALA A 154 -15.78 4.04 20.34
CA ALA A 154 -14.80 3.07 20.82
C ALA A 154 -13.37 3.63 20.81
N VAL A 155 -12.95 4.37 19.78
CA VAL A 155 -11.57 4.92 19.70
C VAL A 155 -11.24 5.94 20.80
N ARG A 156 -12.24 6.48 21.50
CA ARG A 156 -12.01 7.41 22.62
C ARG A 156 -11.54 6.69 23.89
N VAL A 157 -11.92 5.43 24.04
CA VAL A 157 -11.71 4.64 25.27
C VAL A 157 -10.95 3.32 25.04
N CYS A 158 -10.84 2.85 23.79
CA CYS A 158 -10.17 1.61 23.41
C CYS A 158 -8.99 1.89 22.47
N SER A 159 -7.90 1.13 22.63
CA SER A 159 -6.76 1.18 21.72
C SER A 159 -7.00 0.38 20.44
N LEU A 160 -6.18 0.61 19.41
CA LEU A 160 -6.23 -0.13 18.15
C LEU A 160 -6.19 -1.65 18.37
N GLY A 161 -5.29 -2.13 19.23
CA GLY A 161 -5.17 -3.55 19.53
C GLY A 161 -6.43 -4.14 20.20
N GLN A 162 -7.05 -3.42 21.14
CA GLN A 162 -8.28 -3.86 21.80
C GLN A 162 -9.43 -3.98 20.80
N ILE A 163 -9.59 -2.98 19.93
CA ILE A 163 -10.62 -2.95 18.88
C ILE A 163 -10.43 -4.10 17.89
N THR A 164 -9.21 -4.28 17.37
CA THR A 164 -8.89 -5.32 16.40
C THR A 164 -9.14 -6.72 16.96
N THR A 165 -8.71 -6.99 18.20
CA THR A 165 -8.95 -8.28 18.85
C THR A 165 -10.45 -8.54 19.05
N ALA A 166 -11.21 -7.54 19.51
CA ALA A 166 -12.65 -7.69 19.70
C ALA A 166 -13.38 -7.99 18.38
N LEU A 167 -12.97 -7.36 17.26
CA LEU A 167 -13.51 -7.64 15.94
C LEU A 167 -13.09 -9.02 15.40
N PHE A 168 -11.91 -9.53 15.76
CA PHE A 168 -11.50 -10.89 15.37
C PHE A 168 -12.37 -11.98 16.02
N GLU A 169 -12.86 -11.76 17.23
CA GLU A 169 -13.74 -12.72 17.93
C GLU A 169 -15.10 -12.90 17.24
N VAL A 170 -15.60 -11.86 16.55
CA VAL A 170 -16.92 -11.87 15.89
C VAL A 170 -16.85 -11.96 14.36
N GLY A 171 -15.82 -11.39 13.73
CA GLY A 171 -15.66 -11.32 12.27
C GLY A 171 -14.62 -12.29 11.69
N GLY A 172 -13.91 -13.02 12.55
CA GLY A 172 -12.83 -13.90 12.13
C GLY A 172 -11.54 -13.16 11.74
N GLN A 173 -10.49 -13.93 11.47
CA GLN A 173 -9.21 -13.42 11.00
C GLN A 173 -9.04 -13.72 9.51
N TYR A 174 -8.35 -12.83 8.80
CA TYR A 174 -7.99 -13.09 7.40
C TYR A 174 -7.17 -14.38 7.31
N ARG A 175 -7.68 -15.35 6.55
CA ARG A 175 -6.95 -16.58 6.24
C ARG A 175 -6.16 -16.35 4.97
N ARG A 176 -4.85 -16.61 5.01
CA ARG A 176 -4.02 -16.60 3.80
C ARG A 176 -4.52 -17.69 2.87
N ASN A 177 -5.14 -17.30 1.76
CA ASN A 177 -5.34 -18.22 0.64
C ASN A 177 -3.94 -18.56 0.09
N MET A 178 -3.67 -19.83 -0.19
CA MET A 178 -2.43 -20.25 -0.87
C MET A 178 -2.52 -19.95 -2.34
#